data_AF-A0A6P0NCQ3-F1
#
_entry.id   AF-A0A6P0NCQ3-F1
#
_cell.length_a   1.000
_cell.length_b   1.000
_cell.length_c   1.000
_cell.angle_alpha   90.00
_cell.angle_beta   90.00
_cell.angle_gamma   90.00
#
_symmetry.space_group_name_H-M   'P 1'
#
loop_
_entity.id
_entity.type
_entity.pdbx_description
1 polymer ?
#
loop_
_entity_poly.entity_id
_entity_poly.type
_entity_poly.pdbx_seq_one_letter_code
_entity_poly.pdbx_strand_id
1 'polypeptide(L)'
;MAANDRTPHYMKVDSDKYIELQLKKGIYDDGLAGALGLSTTAPSDETQIIGYGLEDAIDNGAVPLRLRYKRTRNDQGYATVFCSPEKLKDVRQTALKKKYNGKEVTKVSVPRKLCYRY
;
A
#
# COMPACT_ATOMS: atom_id res chain seq x y z
N MET A 1 24.10 12.29 6.00
CA MET A 1 22.64 12.50 6.06
C MET A 1 21.96 11.53 5.09
N ALA A 2 21.28 10.49 5.55
CA ALA A 2 20.41 9.71 4.67
C ALA A 2 19.10 10.49 4.51
N ALA A 3 18.96 11.20 3.39
CA ALA A 3 17.71 11.83 3.01
C ALA A 3 16.60 10.76 3.06
N ASN A 4 15.45 11.11 3.66
CA ASN A 4 14.25 10.28 3.54
C ASN A 4 13.80 10.33 2.08
N ASP A 5 14.47 9.60 1.19
CA ASP A 5 14.06 9.41 -0.21
C ASP A 5 12.65 8.84 -0.20
N ARG A 6 11.66 9.70 -0.36
CA ARG A 6 10.27 9.34 -0.59
C ARG A 6 10.06 9.32 -2.10
N THR A 7 9.55 8.22 -2.61
CA THR A 7 9.16 8.10 -4.00
C THR A 7 7.64 8.23 -4.12
N PRO A 8 7.16 9.01 -5.09
CA PRO A 8 5.73 9.06 -5.39
C PRO A 8 5.30 7.68 -5.89
N HIS A 9 4.24 7.16 -5.30
CA HIS A 9 3.57 5.96 -5.75
C HIS A 9 2.11 6.31 -6.03
N TYR A 10 1.64 5.98 -7.21
CA TYR A 10 0.28 6.18 -7.64
C TYR A 10 -0.50 4.91 -7.37
N MET A 11 -1.63 5.07 -6.70
CA MET A 11 -2.53 3.98 -6.38
C MET A 11 -3.88 4.25 -7.00
N LYS A 12 -4.35 3.29 -7.78
CA LYS A 12 -5.70 3.34 -8.36
C LYS A 12 -6.72 3.06 -7.27
N VAL A 13 -7.71 3.93 -7.09
CA VAL A 13 -8.81 3.68 -6.17
C VAL A 13 -10.14 3.43 -6.89
N ASP A 14 -10.27 3.94 -8.11
CA ASP A 14 -11.45 3.78 -8.97
C ASP A 14 -11.03 3.82 -10.45
N SER A 15 -11.92 3.52 -11.39
CA SER A 15 -11.62 3.29 -12.82
C SER A 15 -10.57 4.23 -13.43
N ASP A 16 -10.67 5.53 -13.18
CA ASP A 16 -9.76 6.57 -13.69
C ASP A 16 -9.19 7.47 -12.59
N LYS A 17 -9.40 7.09 -11.32
CA LYS A 17 -9.01 7.90 -10.17
C LYS A 17 -7.81 7.31 -9.45
N TYR A 18 -6.80 8.15 -9.29
CA TYR A 18 -5.53 7.80 -8.68
C TYR A 18 -5.21 8.70 -7.50
N ILE A 19 -4.42 8.18 -6.58
CA ILE A 19 -3.95 8.91 -5.40
C ILE A 19 -2.45 8.79 -5.36
N GLU A 20 -1.78 9.93 -5.17
CA GLU A 20 -0.34 9.96 -5.03
C GLU A 20 0.04 9.76 -3.56
N LEU A 21 0.89 8.77 -3.30
CA LEU A 21 1.41 8.43 -1.99
C LEU A 21 2.93 8.57 -1.97
N GLN A 22 3.41 9.48 -1.13
CA GLN A 22 4.84 9.64 -0.89
C GLN A 22 5.34 8.58 0.10
N LEU A 23 5.80 7.45 -0.44
CA LEU A 23 6.27 6.31 0.35
C LEU A 23 7.79 6.25 0.39
N LYS A 24 8.36 5.76 1.49
CA LYS A 24 9.81 5.65 1.60
C LYS A 24 10.36 4.60 0.64
N LYS A 25 11.36 5.00 -0.13
CA LYS A 25 12.06 4.17 -1.12
C LYS A 25 12.69 2.94 -0.46
N GLY A 26 12.52 1.78 -1.08
CA GLY A 26 13.07 0.51 -0.60
C GLY A 26 12.31 -0.17 0.55
N ILE A 27 11.19 0.40 1.03
CA ILE A 27 10.33 -0.29 2.00
C ILE A 27 9.49 -1.39 1.34
N TYR A 28 9.02 -1.16 0.12
CA TYR A 28 8.22 -2.12 -0.63
C TYR A 28 9.13 -2.90 -1.56
N ASP A 29 9.05 -4.23 -1.51
CA ASP A 29 9.56 -5.06 -2.59
C ASP A 29 8.76 -4.77 -3.87
N ASP A 30 9.40 -4.82 -5.04
CA ASP A 30 8.76 -4.53 -6.33
C ASP A 30 7.48 -5.36 -6.54
N GLY A 31 7.54 -6.63 -6.14
CA GLY A 31 6.39 -7.54 -6.19
C GLY A 31 5.32 -7.27 -5.11
N LEU A 32 5.65 -6.57 -4.03
CA LEU A 32 4.68 -6.15 -3.01
C LEU A 32 3.98 -4.85 -3.43
N ALA A 33 4.71 -3.90 -4.01
CA ALA A 33 4.13 -2.66 -4.54
C ALA A 33 3.07 -2.97 -5.61
N GLY A 34 3.40 -3.81 -6.59
CA GLY A 34 2.44 -4.25 -7.61
C GLY A 34 1.24 -5.01 -7.04
N ALA A 35 1.43 -5.83 -6.02
CA ALA A 35 0.33 -6.54 -5.35
C ALA A 35 -0.62 -5.60 -4.59
N LEU A 36 -0.11 -4.49 -4.08
CA LEU A 36 -0.90 -3.45 -3.41
C LEU A 36 -1.63 -2.54 -4.42
N GLY A 37 -1.25 -2.58 -5.70
CA GLY A 37 -1.73 -1.62 -6.71
C GLY A 37 -0.98 -0.30 -6.68
N LEU A 38 0.21 -0.28 -6.08
CA LEU A 38 1.11 0.87 -6.06
C LEU A 38 2.01 0.80 -7.29
N SER A 39 1.99 1.86 -8.09
CA SER A 39 2.87 2.04 -9.24
C SER A 39 3.75 3.26 -9.03
N THR A 40 5.04 3.18 -9.33
CA THR A 40 5.92 4.37 -9.37
C THR A 40 5.75 5.16 -10.67
N THR A 41 5.07 4.57 -11.65
CA THR A 41 4.75 5.22 -12.92
C THR A 41 3.55 6.12 -12.73
N ALA A 42 3.69 7.39 -13.12
CA ALA A 42 2.56 8.32 -13.17
C ALA A 42 1.47 7.74 -14.09
N PRO A 43 0.20 7.80 -13.68
CA PRO A 43 -0.89 7.35 -14.52
C PRO A 43 -1.02 8.31 -15.72
N SER A 44 -1.58 7.83 -16.83
CA SER A 44 -1.68 8.59 -18.10
C SER A 44 -2.39 9.93 -17.93
N ASP A 45 -2.15 10.91 -18.81
CA ASP A 45 -2.81 12.24 -18.77
C ASP A 45 -4.34 12.22 -18.68
N GLU A 46 -4.99 11.12 -19.08
CA GLU A 46 -6.45 10.92 -18.97
C GLU A 46 -6.93 10.60 -17.55
N THR A 47 -6.02 10.42 -16.58
CA THR A 47 -6.36 10.00 -15.22
C THR A 47 -6.44 11.17 -14.24
N GLN A 48 -7.40 11.09 -13.32
CA GLN A 48 -7.63 12.13 -12.34
C GLN A 48 -6.92 11.77 -11.03
N ILE A 49 -5.93 12.57 -10.64
CA ILE A 49 -5.37 12.50 -9.29
C ILE A 49 -6.35 13.21 -8.34
N ILE A 50 -7.02 12.42 -7.50
CA ILE A 50 -8.10 12.92 -6.62
C ILE A 50 -7.61 13.26 -5.22
N GLY A 51 -6.34 13.04 -4.93
CA GLY A 51 -5.77 13.40 -3.63
C GLY A 51 -4.29 13.03 -3.47
N TYR A 52 -3.69 13.58 -2.43
CA TYR A 52 -2.27 13.44 -2.12
C TYR A 52 -2.08 13.02 -0.67
N GLY A 53 -1.42 11.88 -0.46
CA GLY A 53 -1.11 11.37 0.86
C GLY A 53 -2.13 10.38 1.42
N LEU A 54 -1.89 9.96 2.67
CA LEU A 54 -2.57 8.82 3.28
C LEU A 54 -4.00 9.15 3.72
N GLU A 55 -4.28 10.41 4.07
CA GLU A 55 -5.60 10.83 4.54
C GLU A 55 -6.58 10.86 3.37
N ASP A 56 -6.20 11.54 2.28
CA ASP A 56 -6.93 11.50 1.02
C ASP A 56 -7.07 10.08 0.48
N ALA A 57 -6.05 9.23 0.64
CA ALA A 57 -6.17 7.82 0.27
C ALA A 57 -7.38 7.17 0.93
N ILE A 58 -7.51 7.30 2.26
CA ILE A 58 -8.59 6.70 3.02
C ILE A 58 -9.94 7.28 2.59
N ASP A 59 -10.02 8.61 2.49
CA ASP A 59 -11.27 9.32 2.18
C ASP A 59 -11.81 8.93 0.80
N ASN A 60 -10.89 8.76 -0.15
CA ASN A 60 -11.22 8.41 -1.53
C ASN A 60 -11.30 6.89 -1.79
N GLY A 61 -11.33 6.06 -0.76
CA GLY A 61 -11.63 4.62 -0.88
C GLY A 61 -10.42 3.68 -0.96
N ALA A 62 -9.21 4.17 -0.70
CA ALA A 62 -8.07 3.29 -0.44
C ALA A 62 -8.32 2.43 0.79
N VAL A 63 -7.98 1.15 0.69
CA VAL A 63 -8.16 0.24 1.81
C VAL A 63 -6.85 0.10 2.55
N PRO A 64 -6.73 0.60 3.80
CA PRO A 64 -5.55 0.35 4.58
C PRO A 64 -5.50 -1.12 4.99
N LEU A 65 -4.31 -1.68 4.95
CA LEU A 65 -3.97 -3.03 5.34
C LEU A 65 -2.90 -2.97 6.40
N ARG A 66 -3.13 -3.72 7.48
CA ARG A 66 -2.11 -3.95 8.49
C ARG A 66 -1.29 -5.18 8.07
N LEU A 67 -0.06 -4.92 7.65
CA LEU A 67 0.95 -5.93 7.40
C LEU A 67 1.66 -6.29 8.71
N ARG A 68 1.84 -7.58 8.94
CA ARG A 68 2.68 -8.14 9.98
C ARG A 68 3.89 -8.78 9.31
N TYR A 69 5.08 -8.40 9.74
CA TYR A 69 6.33 -8.91 9.18
C TYR A 69 7.27 -9.35 10.29
N LYS A 70 8.08 -10.39 10.07
CA LYS A 70 9.05 -10.87 11.07
C LYS A 70 10.21 -9.90 11.18
N ARG A 71 10.37 -9.24 12.33
CA ARG A 71 11.53 -8.37 12.59
C ARG A 71 12.75 -9.18 13.02
N THR A 72 12.55 -10.15 13.91
CA THR A 72 13.55 -11.12 14.37
C THR A 72 12.88 -12.48 14.53
N ARG A 73 13.61 -13.50 15.03
CA ARG A 73 13.09 -14.86 15.24
C ARG A 73 11.86 -14.89 16.17
N ASN A 74 11.79 -13.98 17.14
CA ASN A 74 10.68 -13.87 18.10
C ASN A 74 9.94 -12.52 18.08
N ASP A 75 10.40 -11.52 17.30
CA ASP A 75 9.76 -10.21 17.21
C ASP A 75 9.02 -10.01 15.89
N GLN A 76 7.84 -9.40 15.95
CA GLN A 76 7.00 -9.14 14.79
C GLN A 76 6.70 -7.64 14.71
N GLY A 77 7.03 -7.05 13.56
CA GLY A 77 6.68 -5.68 13.23
C GLY A 77 5.28 -5.60 12.65
N TYR A 78 4.64 -4.46 12.87
CA TYR A 78 3.40 -4.10 12.19
C TYR A 78 3.64 -2.85 11.36
N ALA A 79 3.09 -2.83 10.15
CA ALA A 79 3.03 -1.65 9.31
C ALA A 79 1.61 -1.49 8.76
N THR A 80 1.17 -0.25 8.63
CA THR A 80 -0.05 0.08 7.89
C THR A 80 0.37 0.48 6.49
N VAL A 81 -0.18 -0.19 5.50
CA VAL A 81 0.02 0.10 4.07
C VAL A 81 -1.34 0.31 3.43
N PHE A 82 -1.38 0.92 2.25
CA PHE A 82 -2.61 1.16 1.52
C PHE A 82 -2.66 0.26 0.31
N CYS A 83 -3.87 -0.18 -0.04
CA CYS A 83 -4.11 -1.05 -1.17
C CYS A 83 -5.30 -0.55 -1.97
N SER A 84 -5.17 -0.66 -3.30
CA SER A 84 -6.28 -0.49 -4.22
C SER A 84 -7.42 -1.46 -3.88
N PRO A 85 -8.68 -0.99 -3.82
CA PRO A 85 -9.82 -1.85 -3.52
C PRO A 85 -9.96 -3.01 -4.52
N GLU A 86 -9.62 -2.80 -5.79
CA GLU A 86 -9.62 -3.81 -6.84
C GLU A 86 -8.64 -4.96 -6.56
N LYS A 87 -7.50 -4.66 -5.93
CA LYS A 87 -6.45 -5.64 -5.60
C LYS A 87 -6.64 -6.25 -4.21
N LEU A 88 -7.61 -5.80 -3.42
CA LEU A 88 -7.81 -6.22 -2.03
C LEU A 88 -8.02 -7.73 -1.86
N LYS A 89 -8.69 -8.38 -2.83
CA LYS A 89 -8.92 -9.83 -2.79
C LYS A 89 -7.63 -10.62 -3.05
N ASP A 90 -6.81 -10.14 -3.97
CA ASP A 90 -5.58 -10.81 -4.42
C ASP A 90 -4.40 -10.55 -3.47
N VAL A 91 -4.25 -9.30 -3.01
CA VAL A 91 -3.15 -8.84 -2.17
C VAL A 91 -2.98 -9.66 -0.89
N ARG A 92 -4.07 -10.19 -0.31
CA ARG A 92 -3.98 -11.01 0.90
C ARG A 92 -3.19 -12.29 0.66
N GLN A 93 -3.31 -12.90 -0.51
CA GLN A 93 -2.57 -14.13 -0.84
C GLN A 93 -1.20 -13.78 -1.42
N THR A 94 -1.14 -12.73 -2.24
CA THR A 94 0.07 -12.34 -2.96
C THR A 94 1.08 -11.70 -2.02
N ALA A 95 0.67 -10.81 -1.12
CA ALA A 95 1.58 -10.14 -0.18
C ALA A 95 2.18 -11.09 0.88
N LEU A 96 1.50 -12.19 1.23
CA LEU A 96 2.05 -13.21 2.15
C LEU A 96 3.28 -13.93 1.56
N LYS A 97 3.41 -13.96 0.23
CA LYS A 97 4.55 -14.56 -0.47
C LYS A 97 5.66 -13.54 -0.77
N LYS A 98 5.52 -12.31 -0.27
CA LYS A 98 6.41 -11.18 -0.57
C LYS A 98 7.09 -10.66 0.70
N LYS A 99 8.06 -9.77 0.48
CA LYS A 99 8.83 -9.14 1.55
C LYS A 99 8.44 -7.67 1.71
N TYR A 100 8.33 -7.23 2.95
CA TYR A 100 8.18 -5.83 3.34
C TYR A 100 9.43 -5.41 4.11
N ASN A 101 10.14 -4.39 3.64
CA ASN A 101 11.40 -3.90 4.18
C ASN A 101 12.45 -5.03 4.34
N GLY A 102 12.57 -5.87 3.30
CA GLY A 102 13.45 -7.05 3.29
C GLY A 102 13.01 -8.21 4.19
N LYS A 103 11.85 -8.11 4.86
CA LYS A 103 11.35 -9.08 5.85
C LYS A 103 10.10 -9.79 5.35
N GLU A 104 9.99 -11.08 5.66
CA GLU A 104 8.83 -11.88 5.24
C GLU A 104 7.55 -11.40 5.92
N VAL A 105 6.52 -11.18 5.10
CA VAL A 105 5.17 -10.86 5.58
C VAL A 105 4.51 -12.15 6.08
N THR A 106 4.11 -12.16 7.34
CA THR A 106 3.46 -13.32 7.97
C THR A 106 1.96 -13.21 7.99
N LYS A 107 1.42 -11.98 7.97
CA LYS A 107 -0.02 -11.75 8.01
C LYS A 107 -0.38 -10.43 7.34
N VAL A 108 -1.46 -10.46 6.57
CA VAL A 108 -2.12 -9.29 6.01
C VAL A 108 -3.50 -9.23 6.64
N SER A 109 -3.92 -8.09 7.17
CA SER A 109 -5.25 -7.95 7.76
C SER A 109 -5.81 -6.57 7.48
N VAL A 110 -7.07 -6.51 7.04
CA VAL A 110 -7.80 -5.25 6.97
C VAL A 110 -8.13 -4.84 8.41
N PRO A 111 -7.80 -3.61 8.85
CA PRO A 111 -8.20 -3.14 10.16
C PRO A 111 -9.73 -3.07 10.21
N ARG A 112 -10.32 -3.75 11.20
CA ARG A 112 -11.79 -3.85 11.40
C ARG A 112 -12.51 -2.49 11.50
N LYS A 113 -11.79 -1.39 11.73
CA LYS A 113 -12.36 -0.04 11.86
C LYS A 113 -12.76 0.63 10.54
N LEU A 114 -12.46 0.05 9.36
CA LEU A 114 -13.01 0.52 8.07
C LEU A 114 -14.24 -0.25 7.60
N CYS A 115 -14.94 -0.94 8.48
CA CYS A 115 -16.38 -1.11 8.30
C CYS A 115 -17.07 0.24 8.59
N TYR A 116 -16.72 1.31 7.87
CA TYR A 116 -17.59 2.47 7.81
C TYR A 116 -18.72 2.12 6.84
N ARG A 117 -19.92 2.18 7.40
CA ARG A 117 -21.20 1.92 6.76
C ARG A 117 -21.30 2.70 5.45
N TYR A 118 -21.69 1.97 4.40
CA TYR A 118 -22.41 2.51 3.25
C TYR A 118 -23.68 3.24 3.71
#